data_AF-A0A9X5GT54-F1
#
_entry.id   AF-A0A9X5GT54-F1
#
_cell.length_a   1.000
_cell.length_b   1.000
_cell.length_c   1.000
_cell.angle_alpha   90.00
_cell.angle_beta   90.00
_cell.angle_gamma   90.00
#
_symmetry.space_group_name_H-M   'P 1'
#
loop_
_entity.id
_entity.type
_entity.pdbx_description
1 polymer ?
#
loop_
_entity_poly.entity_id
_entity_poly.type
_entity_poly.pdbx_seq_one_letter_code
_entity_poly.pdbx_strand_id
1 'polypeptide(L)'
;MRKQTTTKQLQNAITNNLLQITKSEIYYKTSRKTEILDADKFKENLDFLYEAGVFADFVDWHYEKNISTKDEYKVDSGAMNPYSENVVTAYLRVADGVDREDIERTLLFLEEE
;
A
#
# COMPACT_ATOMS: atom_id res chain seq x y z
N MET A 1 10.65 -2.15 -10.31
CA MET A 1 9.46 -2.42 -11.14
C MET A 1 8.27 -2.45 -10.20
N ARG A 2 7.19 -1.75 -10.56
CA ARG A 2 5.93 -1.81 -9.80
C ARG A 2 5.28 -3.18 -9.96
N LYS A 3 4.74 -3.69 -8.86
CA LYS A 3 4.02 -4.96 -8.79
C LYS A 3 2.62 -4.70 -8.25
N GLN A 4 1.67 -5.57 -8.59
CA GLN A 4 0.31 -5.52 -8.06
C GLN A 4 0.23 -6.23 -6.70
N THR A 5 -0.65 -5.73 -5.84
CA THR A 5 -1.02 -6.32 -4.55
C THR A 5 -2.49 -6.02 -4.28
N THR A 6 -3.05 -6.56 -3.19
CA THR A 6 -4.44 -6.29 -2.77
C THR A 6 -4.51 -5.65 -1.40
N THR A 7 -5.68 -5.12 -1.03
CA THR A 7 -5.92 -4.60 0.32
C THR A 7 -5.60 -5.66 1.36
N LYS A 8 -6.03 -6.90 1.13
CA LYS A 8 -5.76 -8.05 2.00
C LYS A 8 -4.28 -8.31 2.21
N GLN A 9 -3.50 -8.32 1.13
CA GLN A 9 -2.06 -8.58 1.20
C GLN A 9 -1.31 -7.47 1.91
N LEU A 10 -1.63 -6.22 1.58
CA LEU A 10 -1.06 -5.06 2.25
C LEU A 10 -1.40 -5.04 3.75
N GLN A 11 -2.67 -5.29 4.09
CA GLN A 11 -3.14 -5.36 5.47
C GLN A 11 -2.42 -6.47 6.24
N ASN A 12 -2.25 -7.66 5.65
CA ASN A 12 -1.52 -8.76 6.26
C ASN A 12 -0.06 -8.41 6.53
N ALA A 13 0.62 -7.74 5.58
CA ALA A 13 2.02 -7.32 5.76
C ALA A 13 2.17 -6.32 6.92
N ILE A 14 1.21 -5.42 7.09
CA ILE A 14 1.20 -4.44 8.18
C ILE A 14 0.86 -5.09 9.52
N THR A 15 -0.20 -5.90 9.57
CA THR A 15 -0.68 -6.55 10.81
C THR A 15 0.31 -7.59 11.35
N ASN A 16 1.00 -8.31 10.47
CA ASN A 16 2.07 -9.24 10.86
C ASN A 16 3.41 -8.52 11.15
N ASN A 17 3.41 -7.18 11.22
CA ASN A 17 4.57 -6.35 11.52
C ASN A 17 5.75 -6.62 10.58
N LEU A 18 5.49 -6.96 9.31
CA LEU A 18 6.53 -7.02 8.27
C LEU A 18 6.87 -5.61 7.77
N LEU A 19 5.84 -4.77 7.67
CA LEU A 19 5.92 -3.40 7.21
C LEU A 19 5.23 -2.46 8.20
N GLN A 20 5.83 -1.29 8.40
CA GLN A 20 5.31 -0.23 9.25
C GLN A 20 4.99 1.00 8.39
N ILE A 21 3.80 1.57 8.56
CA ILE A 21 3.40 2.79 7.85
C ILE A 21 4.18 3.96 8.47
N THR A 22 4.96 4.67 7.66
CA THR A 22 5.73 5.84 8.10
C THR A 22 5.05 7.14 7.72
N LYS A 23 4.33 7.15 6.59
CA LYS A 23 3.62 8.31 6.06
C LYS A 23 2.54 7.85 5.09
N SER A 24 1.44 8.59 5.02
CA SER A 24 0.48 8.47 3.94
C SER A 24 0.09 9.83 3.39
N GLU A 25 -0.34 9.88 2.14
CA GLU A 25 -0.77 11.11 1.47
C GLU A 25 -1.81 10.84 0.39
N ILE A 26 -2.61 11.86 0.11
CA ILE A 26 -3.60 11.88 -0.96
C ILE A 26 -3.20 13.00 -1.92
N TYR A 27 -2.95 12.65 -3.18
CA TYR A 27 -2.70 13.62 -4.24
C TYR A 27 -3.94 13.75 -5.13
N TYR A 28 -4.44 14.97 -5.28
CA TYR A 28 -5.57 15.30 -6.15
C TYR A 28 -5.06 15.75 -7.53
N LYS A 29 -5.40 15.02 -8.59
CA LYS A 29 -4.84 15.22 -9.94
C LYS A 29 -5.27 16.55 -10.55
N THR A 30 -6.55 16.93 -10.38
CA THR A 30 -7.09 18.16 -10.93
C THR A 30 -6.47 19.39 -10.26
N SER A 31 -6.48 19.43 -8.93
CA SER A 31 -5.96 20.60 -8.19
C SER A 31 -4.45 20.58 -8.00
N ARG A 32 -3.78 19.45 -8.24
CA ARG A 32 -2.36 19.19 -7.96
C ARG A 32 -1.98 19.44 -6.51
N LYS A 33 -2.91 19.22 -5.59
CA LYS A 33 -2.70 19.39 -4.15
C LYS A 33 -2.39 18.04 -3.54
N THR A 34 -1.50 18.04 -2.55
CA THR A 34 -1.22 16.88 -1.72
C THR A 34 -1.64 17.17 -0.30
N GLU A 35 -2.43 16.27 0.28
CA GLU A 35 -2.81 16.28 1.67
C GLU A 35 -2.09 15.14 2.39
N ILE A 36 -1.48 15.43 3.53
CA ILE A 36 -0.85 14.41 4.37
C ILE A 36 -1.95 13.77 5.21
N LEU A 37 -2.00 12.45 5.18
CA LEU A 37 -2.90 11.66 6.00
C LEU A 37 -2.11 11.08 7.18
N ASP A 38 -2.76 11.04 8.34
CA ASP A 38 -2.21 10.40 9.51
C ASP A 38 -2.03 8.88 9.28
N ALA A 39 -0.93 8.32 9.78
CA ALA A 39 -0.60 6.91 9.54
C ALA A 39 -1.63 5.95 10.16
N ASP A 40 -2.13 6.26 11.36
CA ASP A 40 -3.16 5.47 12.02
C ASP A 40 -4.47 5.60 11.26
N LYS A 41 -4.80 6.80 10.78
CA LYS A 41 -6.00 7.01 9.96
C LYS A 41 -5.95 6.24 8.63
N PHE A 42 -4.79 6.16 7.98
CA PHE A 42 -4.62 5.31 6.81
C PHE A 42 -4.83 3.83 7.16
N LYS A 43 -4.25 3.37 8.27
CA LYS A 43 -4.42 1.99 8.73
C LYS A 43 -5.89 1.66 9.01
N GLU A 44 -6.62 2.52 9.71
CA GLU A 44 -8.06 2.35 9.97
C GLU A 44 -8.86 2.20 8.67
N ASN A 45 -8.59 3.05 7.67
CA ASN A 45 -9.27 2.97 6.38
C ASN A 45 -8.93 1.68 5.64
N LEU A 46 -7.67 1.22 5.72
CA LEU A 46 -7.24 -0.03 5.12
C LEU A 46 -7.91 -1.25 5.79
N ASP A 47 -7.97 -1.25 7.12
CA ASP A 47 -8.66 -2.29 7.89
C ASP A 47 -10.16 -2.32 7.54
N PHE A 48 -10.81 -1.15 7.42
CA PHE A 48 -12.20 -1.08 6.97
C PHE A 48 -12.42 -1.67 5.57
N LEU A 49 -11.54 -1.37 4.60
CA LEU A 49 -11.61 -1.94 3.25
C LEU A 49 -11.41 -3.46 3.26
N TYR A 50 -10.50 -3.94 4.11
CA TYR A 50 -10.28 -5.37 4.29
C TYR A 50 -11.51 -6.07 4.89
N GLU A 51 -12.09 -5.50 5.95
CA GLU A 51 -13.26 -6.05 6.65
C GLU A 51 -14.55 -6.01 5.81
N ALA A 52 -14.68 -5.02 4.91
CA ALA A 52 -15.80 -4.93 3.98
C ALA A 52 -15.85 -6.09 2.97
N GLY A 53 -14.81 -6.94 2.90
CA GLY A 53 -14.77 -8.18 2.14
C GLY A 53 -14.64 -7.96 0.64
N VAL A 54 -15.64 -7.36 0.00
CA VAL A 54 -15.63 -7.06 -1.44
C VAL A 54 -14.46 -6.16 -1.85
N PHE A 55 -13.96 -5.32 -0.94
CA PHE A 55 -12.83 -4.43 -1.19
C PHE A 55 -11.46 -5.03 -0.84
N ALA A 56 -11.44 -6.24 -0.25
CA ALA A 56 -10.20 -6.89 0.16
C ALA A 56 -9.30 -7.23 -1.06
N ASP A 57 -9.91 -7.66 -2.16
CA ASP A 57 -9.23 -8.06 -3.40
C ASP A 57 -9.56 -7.16 -4.61
N PHE A 58 -10.38 -6.12 -4.41
CA PHE A 58 -10.82 -5.22 -5.49
C PHE A 58 -9.92 -4.01 -5.72
N VAL A 59 -9.36 -3.42 -4.65
CA VAL A 59 -8.63 -2.14 -4.76
C VAL A 59 -7.31 -2.36 -5.50
N ASP A 60 -7.05 -1.51 -6.50
CA ASP A 60 -5.91 -1.59 -7.42
C ASP A 60 -4.60 -1.07 -6.80
N TRP A 61 -4.11 -1.77 -5.79
CA TRP A 61 -2.85 -1.42 -5.15
C TRP A 61 -1.64 -1.85 -6.00
N HIS A 62 -0.68 -0.94 -6.08
CA HIS A 62 0.60 -1.16 -6.73
C HIS A 62 1.71 -0.79 -5.76
N TYR A 63 2.72 -1.64 -5.64
CA TYR A 63 3.85 -1.39 -4.76
C TYR A 63 5.18 -1.47 -5.51
N GLU A 64 6.16 -0.73 -5.00
CA GLU A 64 7.54 -0.83 -5.42
C GLU A 64 8.48 -0.58 -4.26
N LYS A 65 9.65 -1.21 -4.32
CA LYS A 65 10.73 -0.90 -3.40
C LYS A 65 11.31 0.47 -3.72
N ASN A 66 11.57 1.27 -2.69
CA ASN A 66 12.34 2.49 -2.84
C ASN A 66 13.80 2.13 -3.21
N ILE A 67 14.30 2.70 -4.30
CA ILE A 67 15.66 2.43 -4.80
C ILE A 67 16.69 3.29 -4.06
N SER A 68 16.29 4.50 -3.61
CA SER A 68 17.20 5.44 -2.95
C SER A 68 17.33 5.21 -1.44
N THR A 69 16.32 4.61 -0.81
CA THR A 69 16.37 4.26 0.61
C THR A 69 16.30 2.76 0.79
N LYS A 70 17.25 2.18 1.55
CA LYS A 70 17.17 0.77 1.91
C LYS A 70 15.91 0.56 2.76
N ASP A 71 15.27 -0.58 2.56
CA ASP A 71 14.22 -1.10 3.43
C ASP A 71 12.98 -0.19 3.53
N GLU A 72 12.69 0.50 2.43
CA GLU A 72 11.45 1.24 2.25
C GLU A 72 10.69 0.74 1.02
N TYR A 73 9.38 0.77 1.14
CA TYR A 73 8.43 0.45 0.11
C TYR A 73 7.47 1.62 -0.07
N LYS A 74 7.02 1.83 -1.30
CA LYS A 74 5.93 2.74 -1.63
C LYS A 74 4.79 1.90 -2.18
N VAL A 75 3.59 2.13 -1.69
CA VAL A 75 2.36 1.56 -2.22
C VAL A 75 1.39 2.67 -2.59
N ASP A 76 0.70 2.54 -3.73
CA ASP A 76 -0.32 3.47 -4.15
C ASP A 76 -1.47 2.83 -4.93
N SER A 77 -2.61 3.50 -4.91
CA SER A 77 -3.80 3.19 -5.73
C SER A 77 -4.23 4.47 -6.45
N GLY A 78 -4.72 4.30 -7.69
CA GLY A 78 -5.16 5.40 -8.55
C GLY A 78 -4.06 6.02 -9.43
N ALA A 79 -2.77 5.81 -9.16
CA ALA A 79 -1.71 6.42 -9.98
C ALA A 79 -1.75 5.93 -11.45
N MET A 80 -2.09 4.66 -11.66
CA MET A 80 -2.19 4.02 -12.98
C MET A 80 -3.60 4.13 -13.59
N ASN A 81 -4.59 4.61 -12.83
CA ASN A 81 -5.98 4.71 -13.28
C ASN A 81 -6.29 6.13 -13.76
N PRO A 82 -6.50 6.38 -15.06
CA PRO A 82 -6.77 7.71 -15.59
C PRO A 82 -8.12 8.29 -15.12
N TYR A 83 -9.03 7.46 -14.60
CA TYR A 83 -10.37 7.86 -14.14
C TYR A 83 -10.45 8.15 -12.64
N SER A 84 -9.40 7.83 -11.87
CA SER A 84 -9.33 8.22 -10.46
C SER A 84 -8.91 9.68 -10.35
N GLU A 85 -9.65 10.49 -9.59
CA GLU A 85 -9.29 11.89 -9.32
C GLU A 85 -8.11 11.98 -8.34
N ASN A 86 -8.09 11.08 -7.35
CA ASN A 86 -7.08 11.05 -6.30
C ASN A 86 -6.15 9.85 -6.43
N VAL A 87 -4.91 10.03 -5.98
CA VAL A 87 -3.94 8.95 -5.76
C VAL A 87 -3.69 8.85 -4.28
N VAL A 88 -3.98 7.70 -3.69
CA VAL A 88 -3.62 7.42 -2.29
C VAL A 88 -2.26 6.74 -2.29
N THR A 89 -1.30 7.29 -1.54
CA THR A 89 0.05 6.74 -1.41
C THR A 89 0.37 6.50 0.06
N ALA A 90 0.93 5.34 0.36
CA ALA A 90 1.56 5.06 1.66
C ALA A 90 3.03 4.70 1.48
N TYR A 91 3.83 5.20 2.41
CA TYR A 91 5.25 4.90 2.55
C TYR A 91 5.41 3.95 3.72
N LEU A 92 6.12 2.86 3.46
CA LEU A 92 6.26 1.74 4.37
C LEU A 92 7.73 1.48 4.63
N ARG A 93 8.08 1.11 5.85
CA ARG A 93 9.42 0.68 6.24
C ARG A 93 9.38 -0.78 6.67
N VAL A 94 10.42 -1.53 6.31
CA VAL A 94 10.61 -2.91 6.81
C VAL A 94 10.85 -2.88 8.32
N ALA A 95 10.15 -3.72 9.08
CA ALA A 95 10.38 -3.83 10.51
C ALA A 95 11.73 -4.50 10.81
N ASP A 96 12.27 -4.24 12.01
CA ASP A 96 13.58 -4.74 12.40
C ASP A 96 13.64 -6.28 12.39
N GLY A 97 14.66 -6.83 11.72
CA GLY A 97 14.90 -8.28 11.66
C GLY A 97 14.00 -9.05 10.69
N VAL A 98 13.17 -8.38 9.89
CA VAL A 98 12.32 -9.02 8.89
C VAL A 98 13.09 -9.30 7.60
N ASP A 99 12.94 -10.52 7.08
CA ASP A 99 13.51 -10.89 5.79
C ASP A 99 12.67 -10.34 4.63
N ARG A 100 13.35 -9.88 3.58
CA ARG A 100 12.70 -9.30 2.41
C ARG A 100 11.89 -10.34 1.63
N GLU A 101 12.34 -11.59 1.60
CA GLU A 101 11.62 -12.64 0.89
C GLU A 101 10.20 -12.85 1.46
N ASP A 102 10.06 -12.75 2.78
CA ASP A 102 8.77 -12.84 3.46
C ASP A 102 7.84 -11.68 3.08
N ILE A 103 8.38 -10.48 2.92
CA ILE A 103 7.63 -9.30 2.48
C ILE A 103 7.14 -9.49 1.05
N GLU A 104 8.04 -9.85 0.13
CA GLU A 104 7.68 -10.03 -1.27
C GLU A 104 6.65 -11.15 -1.44
N ARG A 105 6.79 -12.26 -0.69
CA ARG A 105 5.80 -13.35 -0.69
C ARG A 105 4.44 -12.91 -0.16
N THR A 106 4.42 -12.05 0.87
CA THR A 106 3.17 -11.56 1.47
C THR A 106 2.45 -10.53 0.59
N LEU A 107 3.21 -9.63 -0.05
CA LEU A 107 2.66 -8.59 -0.91
C LEU A 107 2.31 -9.06 -2.32
N LEU A 108 2.89 -10.14 -2.82
CA LEU A 108 2.69 -10.55 -4.21
C LEU A 108 1.29 -11.13 -4.42
N PHE A 109 0.48 -10.46 -5.24
CA PHE A 109 -0.77 -11.03 -5.73
C PHE A 109 -0.49 -12.18 -6.70
N LEU A 110 -1.14 -13.32 -6.45
CA LEU A 110 -1.17 -14.49 -7.33
C LEU A 110 -2.64 -14.83 -7.55
N GLU A 111 -3.10 -14.74 -8.80
CA GLU A 111 -4.42 -15.25 -9.17
C GLU A 111 -4.35 -16.78 -9.12
N GLU A 112 -5.17 -17.40 -8.28
CA GLU A 112 -5.35 -18.85 -8.29
C GLU A 112 -6.27 -19.21 -9.48
N GLU A 113 -5.78 -20.04 -10.40
CA GLU A 113 -6.52 -20.55 -11.57
C GLU A 113 -7.63 -21.57 -11.20
#